data_AF-A0AAV9JF51-F1
#
_entry.id   AF-A0AAV9JF51-F1
#
_cell.length_a   1.000
_cell.length_b   1.000
_cell.length_c   1.000
_cell.angle_alpha   90.00
_cell.angle_beta   90.00
_cell.angle_gamma   90.00
#
_symmetry.space_group_name_H-M   'P 1'
#
loop_
_entity.id
_entity.type
_entity.pdbx_description
1 polymer ?
#
loop_
_entity_poly.entity_id
_entity_poly.type
_entity_poly.pdbx_seq_one_letter_code
_entity_poly.pdbx_strand_id
1 'polypeptide(L)'
;MSDGTILKADKDHTKEVDALLPTAEELASNGQTQEALDKLLALEKQTRQASDLPSTSRLIVTIVTICKNSGDWALLNEQVLLLSKKHGQLKQAITKMVQVVMGFLDEAPSEGAKLSAIETLRTVTEGKIFVEVERARVTRILSNIKRSQGDIAAATDILCELQVETFGSMSRREKTEFILEQVALCIEKGDWTQASILGRKISTRYFARKPKKTAEEVEKRKKELEEKARKQAGTEVGENTDMEPAEDDVTDLKLRFYEQQITLAKHDDKYLEACKHYRQVLDTEAVEANPDQLKAALQRVIYFALLAPHDNEQSDLLHRIAQDSRIPLACPTEHQLLKLFTVPELMRWPSISANFAPALTATDIFSAHEADAKAAQDPQAHTRFLGFRKRVIEHNVRVIAQYYTRITFPRLTSLLDLPAQETESYISDLVTSKTIYARIDRPAQVVTFEKKRGADEVLNEWSGNMKSLLGLLERIDHLITKEEMMARIQPKEGGKEGKGGKAAQVKAH
;
A
#
# COMPACT_ATOMS: atom_id res chain seq x y z
N MET A 1 31.17 13.14 14.38
CA MET A 1 31.84 13.13 15.69
C MET A 1 31.02 14.02 16.62
N SER A 2 30.02 13.42 17.26
CA SER A 2 29.22 14.05 18.29
C SER A 2 30.00 13.97 19.60
N ASP A 3 30.68 15.04 19.97
CA ASP A 3 31.20 15.16 21.32
C ASP A 3 30.01 15.29 22.27
N GLY A 4 29.66 14.17 22.90
CA GLY A 4 28.79 14.07 24.06
C GLY A 4 29.48 14.54 25.34
N THR A 5 30.32 15.56 25.25
CA THR A 5 30.85 16.24 26.43
C THR A 5 29.78 17.21 26.90
N ILE A 6 29.02 16.79 27.92
CA ILE A 6 28.32 17.71 28.80
C ILE A 6 29.38 18.69 29.29
N LEU A 7 29.37 19.92 28.79
CA LEU A 7 30.17 21.01 29.34
C LEU A 7 29.77 21.10 30.80
N LYS A 8 30.69 20.71 31.69
CA LYS A 8 30.50 20.75 33.12
C LYS A 8 30.22 22.21 33.48
N ALA A 9 29.11 22.48 34.15
CA ALA A 9 28.74 23.84 34.53
C ALA A 9 29.90 24.48 35.29
N ASP A 10 30.32 25.68 34.88
CA ASP A 10 31.42 26.39 35.55
C ASP A 10 30.97 26.87 36.95
N LYS A 11 29.65 27.08 37.14
CA LYS A 11 28.98 27.39 38.42
C LYS A 11 27.54 26.87 38.41
N ASP A 12 27.15 26.19 39.49
CA ASP A 12 25.76 25.77 39.72
C ASP A 12 24.94 26.95 40.28
N HIS A 13 23.96 27.41 39.51
CA HIS A 13 23.06 28.50 39.90
C HIS A 13 21.69 28.01 40.40
N THR A 14 21.54 26.71 40.65
CA THR A 14 20.29 26.07 41.03
C THR A 14 19.60 26.73 42.24
N LYS A 15 20.38 27.10 43.27
CA LYS A 15 19.86 27.76 44.48
C LYS A 15 19.30 29.17 44.23
N GLU A 16 19.90 29.91 43.30
CA GLU A 16 19.46 31.25 42.94
C GLU A 16 18.19 31.19 42.09
N VAL A 17 18.10 30.19 41.21
CA VAL A 17 16.88 29.88 40.44
C VAL A 17 15.74 29.50 41.38
N ASP A 18 15.97 28.58 42.32
CA ASP A 18 14.92 28.10 43.23
C ASP A 18 14.37 29.21 44.13
N ALA A 19 15.18 30.21 44.49
CA ALA A 19 14.74 31.38 45.25
C ALA A 19 13.93 32.37 44.39
N LEU A 20 14.31 32.55 43.12
CA LEU A 20 13.72 33.55 42.23
C LEU A 20 12.44 33.09 41.53
N LEU A 21 12.30 31.80 41.20
CA LEU A 21 11.11 31.27 40.54
C LEU A 21 9.79 31.60 41.25
N PRO A 22 9.61 31.33 42.56
CA PRO A 22 8.37 31.68 43.25
C PRO A 22 8.13 33.19 43.30
N THR A 23 9.18 33.99 43.50
CA THR A 23 9.03 35.46 43.50
C THR A 23 8.63 36.01 42.13
N ALA A 24 9.08 35.38 41.04
CA ALA A 24 8.71 35.76 39.68
C ALA A 24 7.27 35.33 39.35
N GLU A 25 6.82 34.18 39.83
CA GLU A 25 5.44 33.72 39.70
C GLU A 25 4.45 34.60 40.50
N GLU A 26 4.84 35.06 41.70
CA GLU A 26 4.07 36.01 42.50
C GLU A 26 4.00 37.40 41.84
N LEU A 27 5.10 37.89 41.26
CA LEU A 27 5.09 39.16 40.51
C LEU A 27 4.26 39.06 39.23
N ALA A 28 4.27 37.90 38.57
CA ALA A 28 3.44 37.63 37.41
C ALA A 28 1.95 37.61 37.76
N SER A 29 1.56 37.02 38.89
CA SER A 29 0.16 37.00 39.34
C SER A 29 -0.36 38.38 39.78
N ASN A 30 0.55 39.27 40.22
CA ASN A 30 0.26 40.68 40.50
C ASN A 30 0.16 41.57 39.23
N GLY A 31 0.27 41.00 38.02
CA GLY A 31 0.15 41.72 36.75
C GLY A 31 1.40 42.46 36.29
N GLN A 32 2.54 42.34 37.01
CA GLN A 32 3.82 42.92 36.62
C GLN A 32 4.65 41.93 35.77
N THR A 33 4.08 41.49 34.66
CA THR A 33 4.67 40.45 33.79
C THR A 33 6.01 40.86 33.21
N GLN A 34 6.19 42.12 32.80
CA GLN A 34 7.44 42.62 32.23
C GLN A 34 8.59 42.65 33.27
N GLU A 35 8.33 43.12 34.50
CA GLU A 35 9.35 43.14 35.56
C GLU A 35 9.78 41.74 35.98
N ALA A 36 8.85 40.78 36.00
CA ALA A 36 9.16 39.38 36.25
C ALA A 36 10.05 38.79 35.13
N LEU A 37 9.75 39.11 33.88
CA LEU A 37 10.53 38.68 32.72
C LEU A 37 11.94 39.27 32.73
N ASP A 38 12.11 40.55 33.03
CA ASP A 38 13.43 41.20 33.08
C ASP A 38 14.35 40.58 34.14
N LYS A 39 13.80 40.25 35.32
CA LYS A 39 14.53 39.53 36.37
C LYS A 39 14.96 38.13 35.93
N LEU A 40 14.05 37.39 35.28
CA LEU A 40 14.34 36.05 34.76
C LEU A 40 15.35 36.08 33.59
N LEU A 41 15.28 37.07 32.70
CA LEU A 41 16.20 37.24 31.57
C LEU A 41 17.61 37.64 32.03
N ALA A 42 17.73 38.41 33.13
CA ALA A 42 19.01 38.73 33.73
C ALA A 42 19.72 37.47 34.28
N LEU A 43 18.98 36.61 34.98
CA LEU A 43 19.50 35.35 35.49
C LEU A 43 19.76 34.32 34.37
N GLU A 44 18.92 34.29 33.33
CA GLU A 44 19.12 33.48 32.13
C GLU A 44 20.44 33.82 31.45
N LYS A 45 20.83 35.11 31.40
CA LYS A 45 22.12 35.52 30.84
C LYS A 45 23.30 34.97 31.65
N GLN A 46 23.22 34.99 32.98
CA GLN A 46 24.28 34.48 33.86
C GLN A 46 24.42 32.97 33.76
N THR A 47 23.29 32.25 33.84
CA THR A 47 23.25 30.78 33.75
C THR A 47 23.65 30.28 32.37
N ARG A 48 23.32 31.01 31.30
CA ARG A 48 23.80 30.72 29.93
C ARG A 48 25.30 30.90 29.79
N GLN A 49 25.88 31.97 30.37
CA GLN A 49 27.34 32.16 30.37
C GLN A 49 28.06 31.08 31.18
N ALA A 50 27.44 30.58 32.25
CA ALA A 50 27.96 29.48 33.06
C ALA A 50 27.74 28.08 32.46
N SER A 51 27.07 27.97 31.30
CA SER A 51 26.70 26.71 30.64
C SER A 51 25.89 25.74 31.53
N ASP A 52 25.12 26.25 32.50
CA ASP A 52 24.28 25.46 33.40
C ASP A 52 22.96 25.06 32.71
N LEU A 53 22.91 23.84 32.19
CA LEU A 53 21.76 23.32 31.44
C LEU A 53 20.47 23.18 32.29
N PRO A 54 20.47 22.54 33.47
CA PRO A 54 19.28 22.45 34.31
C PRO A 54 18.67 23.81 34.63
N SER A 55 19.49 24.77 35.07
CA SER A 55 19.04 26.10 35.47
C SER A 55 18.52 26.92 34.28
N THR A 56 19.26 26.96 33.17
CA THR A 56 18.81 27.66 31.95
C THR A 56 17.51 27.07 31.40
N SER A 57 17.36 25.75 31.38
CA SER A 57 16.14 25.11 30.88
C SER A 57 14.92 25.43 31.76
N ARG A 58 15.07 25.43 33.09
CA ARG A 58 13.98 25.81 34.01
C ARG A 58 13.59 27.27 33.85
N LEU A 59 14.56 28.19 33.77
CA LEU A 59 14.29 29.62 33.58
C LEU A 59 13.57 29.91 32.26
N ILE A 60 13.95 29.24 31.18
CA ILE A 60 13.29 29.42 29.88
C ILE A 60 11.87 28.87 29.92
N VAL A 61 11.66 27.71 30.55
CA VAL A 61 10.32 27.13 30.71
C VAL A 61 9.44 28.06 31.55
N THR A 62 9.96 28.66 32.63
CA THR A 62 9.19 29.56 33.47
C THR A 62 8.88 30.90 32.82
N ILE A 63 9.79 31.44 32.00
CA ILE A 63 9.51 32.60 31.15
C ILE A 63 8.29 32.33 30.25
N VAL A 64 8.26 31.16 29.60
CA VAL A 64 7.18 30.78 28.69
C VAL A 64 5.88 30.51 29.44
N THR A 65 5.91 29.86 30.61
CA THR A 65 4.69 29.62 31.42
C THR A 65 4.10 30.92 31.96
N ILE A 66 4.92 31.89 32.36
CA ILE A 66 4.46 33.21 32.82
C ILE A 66 3.75 33.95 31.68
N CYS A 67 4.31 33.94 30.47
CA CYS A 67 3.65 34.54 29.30
C CYS A 67 2.30 33.87 29.02
N LYS A 68 2.20 32.54 29.13
CA LYS A 68 0.92 31.82 29.01
C LYS A 68 -0.09 32.25 30.08
N ASN A 69 0.32 32.27 31.35
CA ASN A 69 -0.56 32.61 32.48
C ASN A 69 -1.10 34.05 32.39
N SER A 70 -0.32 34.95 31.79
CA SER A 70 -0.76 36.33 31.53
C SER A 70 -1.79 36.47 30.40
N GLY A 71 -1.99 35.43 29.59
CA GLY A 71 -2.87 35.45 28.42
C GLY A 71 -2.31 36.22 27.21
N ASP A 72 -1.11 36.80 27.31
CA ASP A 72 -0.49 37.57 26.23
C ASP A 72 0.38 36.69 25.31
N TRP A 73 -0.27 36.18 24.25
CA TRP A 73 0.37 35.34 23.23
C TRP A 73 1.33 36.12 22.32
N ALA A 74 1.15 37.43 22.18
CA ALA A 74 2.08 38.25 21.39
C ALA A 74 3.42 38.37 22.12
N LEU A 75 3.37 38.63 23.43
CA LEU A 75 4.56 38.64 24.28
C LEU A 75 5.27 37.29 24.29
N LEU A 76 4.52 36.18 24.35
CA LEU A 76 5.10 34.83 24.22
C LEU A 76 5.89 34.67 22.92
N ASN A 77 5.29 35.06 21.79
CA ASN A 77 5.89 34.95 20.46
C ASN A 77 7.19 35.74 20.33
N GLU A 78 7.20 36.97 20.85
CA GLU A 78 8.40 37.81 20.90
C GLU A 78 9.50 37.16 21.76
N GLN A 79 9.16 36.68 22.96
CA GLN A 79 10.14 36.06 23.86
C GLN A 79 10.73 34.76 23.27
N VAL A 80 9.91 33.91 22.64
CA VAL A 80 10.38 32.68 21.98
C VAL A 80 11.32 33.02 20.82
N LEU A 81 10.99 34.03 20.00
CA LEU A 81 11.87 34.52 18.93
C LEU A 81 13.19 35.06 19.49
N LEU A 82 13.14 35.89 20.53
CA LEU A 82 14.32 36.46 21.16
C LEU A 82 15.23 35.37 21.73
N LEU A 83 14.71 34.49 22.60
CA LEU A 83 15.46 33.40 23.23
C LEU A 83 16.09 32.45 22.21
N SER A 84 15.43 32.25 21.07
CA SER A 84 15.96 31.40 19.99
C SER A 84 17.09 32.03 19.16
N LYS A 85 17.16 33.37 19.11
CA LYS A 85 18.17 34.15 18.38
C LYS A 85 19.35 34.54 19.27
N LYS A 86 19.25 34.41 20.60
CA LYS A 86 20.35 34.75 21.52
C LYS A 86 21.58 33.88 21.25
N HIS A 87 22.75 34.52 21.11
CA HIS A 87 24.02 33.84 20.89
C HIS A 87 24.44 33.04 22.13
N GLY A 88 24.89 31.80 21.91
CA GLY A 88 25.38 30.90 22.97
C GLY A 88 24.31 30.14 23.74
N GLN A 89 23.07 30.05 23.24
CA GLN A 89 22.03 29.29 23.91
C GLN A 89 22.23 27.77 23.77
N LEU A 90 22.00 27.03 24.86
CA LEU A 90 22.13 25.58 24.89
C LEU A 90 21.04 24.90 24.05
N LYS A 91 21.44 23.98 23.16
CA LYS A 91 20.54 23.29 22.22
C LYS A 91 19.39 22.58 22.92
N GLN A 92 19.70 21.83 23.98
CA GLN A 92 18.70 21.10 24.77
C GLN A 92 17.73 22.05 25.51
N ALA A 93 18.17 23.25 25.89
CA ALA A 93 17.31 24.24 26.51
C ALA A 93 16.29 24.81 25.50
N ILE A 94 16.71 25.03 24.24
CA ILE A 94 15.81 25.39 23.13
C ILE A 94 14.82 24.26 22.83
N THR A 95 15.26 23.00 22.82
CA THR A 95 14.35 21.85 22.60
C THR A 95 13.25 21.80 23.66
N LYS A 96 13.61 21.89 24.95
CA LYS A 96 12.65 21.91 26.05
C LYS A 96 11.69 23.10 25.96
N MET A 97 12.19 24.28 25.59
CA MET A 97 11.35 25.46 25.34
C MET A 97 10.31 25.19 24.28
N VAL A 98 10.71 24.68 23.11
CA VAL A 98 9.81 24.41 21.99
C VAL A 98 8.77 23.35 22.35
N GLN A 99 9.16 22.29 23.06
CA GLN A 99 8.24 21.25 23.53
C GLN A 99 7.17 21.79 24.48
N VAL A 100 7.54 22.67 25.40
CA VAL A 100 6.59 23.31 26.32
C VAL A 100 5.65 24.26 25.56
N VAL A 101 6.16 25.08 24.64
CA VAL A 101 5.31 25.94 23.80
C VAL A 101 4.33 25.11 22.97
N MET A 102 4.78 23.96 22.43
CA MET A 102 3.91 23.04 21.69
C MET A 102 2.77 22.49 22.55
N GLY A 103 3.04 22.12 23.80
CA GLY A 103 2.00 21.71 24.74
C GLY A 103 0.96 22.80 25.00
N PHE A 104 1.35 24.07 24.89
CA PHE A 104 0.42 25.19 25.07
C PHE A 104 -0.47 25.46 23.87
N LEU A 105 -0.14 24.95 22.67
CA LEU A 105 -0.93 25.18 21.47
C LEU A 105 -2.35 24.60 21.54
N ASP A 106 -2.58 23.59 22.37
CA ASP A 106 -3.90 22.96 22.53
C ASP A 106 -4.78 23.70 23.54
N GLU A 107 -4.18 24.50 24.43
CA GLU A 107 -4.88 25.31 25.43
C GLU A 107 -5.12 26.76 24.96
N ALA A 108 -4.78 27.08 23.71
CA ALA A 108 -4.92 28.42 23.16
C ALA A 108 -6.41 28.81 22.99
N PRO A 109 -6.84 29.97 23.53
CA PRO A 109 -8.25 30.38 23.52
C PRO A 109 -8.76 30.93 22.17
N SER A 110 -7.87 31.25 21.23
CA SER A 110 -8.25 31.76 19.90
C SER A 110 -7.46 31.12 18.76
N GLU A 111 -8.15 30.84 17.64
CA GLU A 111 -7.52 30.28 16.43
C GLU A 111 -6.45 31.21 15.84
N GLY A 112 -6.64 32.53 15.94
CA GLY A 112 -5.66 33.53 15.48
C GLY A 112 -4.35 33.51 16.29
N ALA A 113 -4.43 33.41 17.63
CA ALA A 113 -3.24 33.28 18.46
C ALA A 113 -2.52 31.95 18.21
N LYS A 114 -3.27 30.86 17.98
CA LYS A 114 -2.71 29.56 17.63
C LYS A 114 -1.94 29.61 16.31
N LEU A 115 -2.47 30.26 15.27
CA LEU A 115 -1.78 30.45 13.99
C LEU A 115 -0.49 31.27 14.14
N SER A 116 -0.54 32.39 14.85
CA SER A 116 0.63 33.24 15.09
C SER A 116 1.74 32.48 15.85
N ALA A 117 1.38 31.72 16.88
CA ALA A 117 2.34 30.90 17.63
C ALA A 117 2.95 29.76 16.79
N ILE A 118 2.17 29.18 15.89
CA ILE A 118 2.66 28.13 14.98
C ILE A 118 3.64 28.72 13.95
N GLU A 119 3.36 29.92 13.42
CA GLU A 119 4.27 30.60 12.50
C GLU A 119 5.59 30.97 13.18
N THR A 120 5.54 31.49 14.41
CA THR A 120 6.77 31.78 15.17
C THR A 120 7.57 30.51 15.45
N LEU A 121 6.92 29.41 15.83
CA LEU A 121 7.58 28.11 15.99
C LEU A 121 8.21 27.60 14.69
N ARG A 122 7.56 27.77 13.53
CA ARG A 122 8.12 27.40 12.23
C ARG A 122 9.39 28.21 11.92
N THR A 123 9.38 29.52 12.18
CA THR A 123 10.57 30.37 12.01
C THR A 123 11.70 30.00 12.97
N VAL A 124 11.36 29.68 14.23
CA VAL A 124 12.35 29.35 15.28
C VAL A 124 13.03 28.02 15.03
N THR A 125 12.32 27.07 14.41
CA THR A 125 12.79 25.71 14.12
C THR A 125 13.44 25.56 12.74
N GLU A 126 13.38 26.60 11.90
CA GLU A 126 14.00 26.59 10.58
C GLU A 126 15.54 26.49 10.68
N GLY A 127 16.13 25.54 9.95
CA GLY A 127 17.58 25.31 9.89
C GLY A 127 18.21 24.62 11.11
N LYS A 128 17.42 24.19 12.11
CA LYS A 128 17.93 23.56 13.35
C LYS A 128 17.67 22.05 13.38
N ILE A 129 18.73 21.26 13.13
CA ILE A 129 18.66 19.78 13.05
C ILE A 129 18.05 19.13 14.31
N PHE A 130 18.33 19.68 15.49
CA PHE A 130 17.90 19.11 16.77
C PHE A 130 16.43 19.38 17.13
N VAL A 131 15.68 20.16 16.34
CA VAL A 131 14.25 20.46 16.54
C VAL A 131 13.42 20.11 15.30
N GLU A 132 13.95 19.29 14.39
CA GLU A 132 13.28 18.91 13.14
C GLU A 132 11.98 18.11 13.37
N VAL A 133 11.96 17.23 14.37
CA VAL A 133 10.76 16.42 14.71
C VAL A 133 9.61 17.33 15.17
N GLU A 134 9.91 18.29 16.03
CA GLU A 134 8.91 19.24 16.54
C GLU A 134 8.44 20.18 15.42
N ARG A 135 9.34 20.62 14.53
CA ARG A 135 8.95 21.36 13.31
C ARG A 135 7.94 20.59 12.47
N ALA A 136 8.17 19.30 12.26
CA ALA A 136 7.26 18.46 11.49
C ALA A 136 5.88 18.38 12.12
N ARG A 137 5.81 18.17 13.44
CA ARG A 137 4.56 18.12 14.21
C ARG A 137 3.79 19.44 14.18
N VAL A 138 4.47 20.57 14.36
CA VAL A 138 3.87 21.91 14.27
C VAL A 138 3.34 22.18 12.86
N THR A 139 4.08 21.76 11.84
CA THR A 139 3.67 21.90 10.42
C THR A 139 2.42 21.06 10.13
N ARG A 140 2.30 19.86 10.70
CA ARG A 140 1.08 19.03 10.61
C ARG A 140 -0.14 19.74 11.19
N ILE A 141 0.01 20.33 12.37
CA ILE A 141 -1.08 21.06 13.03
C ILE A 141 -1.50 22.26 12.17
N LEU A 142 -0.55 23.01 11.62
CA LEU A 142 -0.82 24.11 10.69
C LEU A 142 -1.62 23.64 9.46
N SER A 143 -1.18 22.54 8.84
CA SER A 143 -1.83 21.95 7.68
C SER A 143 -3.27 21.55 7.99
N ASN A 144 -3.51 20.94 9.16
CA ASN A 144 -4.86 20.53 9.57
C ASN A 144 -5.79 21.73 9.82
N ILE A 145 -5.27 22.82 10.40
CA ILE A 145 -6.05 24.06 10.60
C ILE A 145 -6.42 24.68 9.25
N LYS A 146 -5.48 24.75 8.30
CA LYS A 146 -5.77 25.26 6.95
C LYS A 146 -6.75 24.37 6.19
N ARG A 147 -6.64 23.05 6.36
CA ARG A 147 -7.61 22.09 5.81
C ARG A 147 -9.02 22.32 6.38
N SER A 148 -9.17 22.56 7.69
CA SER A 148 -10.47 22.88 8.28
C SER A 148 -11.03 24.23 7.84
N GLN A 149 -10.17 25.18 7.48
CA GLN A 149 -10.56 26.47 6.89
C GLN A 149 -10.94 26.36 5.39
N GLY A 150 -10.78 25.17 4.79
CA GLY A 150 -11.09 24.92 3.37
C GLY A 150 -9.97 25.28 2.40
N ASP A 151 -8.82 25.77 2.88
CA ASP A 151 -7.65 26.07 2.03
C ASP A 151 -6.77 24.83 1.87
N ILE A 152 -7.24 23.90 1.04
CA ILE A 152 -6.56 22.63 0.75
C ILE A 152 -5.23 22.89 0.02
N ALA A 153 -5.19 23.85 -0.90
CA ALA A 153 -4.00 24.12 -1.70
C ALA A 153 -2.82 24.57 -0.81
N ALA A 154 -3.03 25.53 0.08
CA ALA A 154 -1.99 25.99 0.98
C ALA A 154 -1.60 24.91 2.02
N ALA A 155 -2.55 24.09 2.47
CA ALA A 155 -2.27 22.96 3.36
C ALA A 155 -1.33 21.94 2.69
N THR A 156 -1.63 21.55 1.44
CA THR A 156 -0.80 20.63 0.67
C THR A 156 0.60 21.20 0.44
N ASP A 157 0.71 22.46 0.03
CA ASP A 157 2.01 23.07 -0.28
C ASP A 157 2.91 23.15 0.97
N ILE A 158 2.34 23.52 2.12
CA ILE A 158 3.07 23.57 3.40
C ILE A 158 3.54 22.18 3.83
N LEU A 159 2.69 21.16 3.72
CA LEU A 159 3.04 19.83 4.18
C LEU A 159 4.02 19.14 3.22
N CYS A 160 3.90 19.35 1.91
CA CYS A 160 4.77 18.77 0.89
C CYS A 160 6.15 19.45 0.79
N GLU A 161 6.29 20.71 1.21
CA GLU A 161 7.58 21.39 1.34
C GLU A 161 8.49 20.67 2.34
N LEU A 162 7.90 20.06 3.37
CA LEU A 162 8.61 19.31 4.39
C LEU A 162 9.03 17.92 3.87
N GLN A 163 10.31 17.74 3.61
CA GLN A 163 10.88 16.45 3.19
C GLN A 163 11.13 15.53 4.40
N VAL A 164 10.06 14.91 4.92
CA VAL A 164 10.10 14.09 6.15
C VAL A 164 11.02 12.85 6.03
N GLU A 165 11.33 12.42 4.81
CA GLU A 165 12.25 11.30 4.52
C GLU A 165 13.69 11.54 5.01
N THR A 166 14.16 12.80 5.00
CA THR A 166 15.55 13.12 5.35
C THR A 166 15.78 13.17 6.86
N PHE A 167 14.71 13.22 7.67
CA PHE A 167 14.83 13.38 9.12
C PHE A 167 15.30 12.07 9.76
N GLY A 168 16.57 12.00 10.15
CA GLY A 168 17.15 10.81 10.77
C GLY A 168 16.58 10.46 12.15
N SER A 169 16.12 11.48 12.89
CA SER A 169 15.67 11.38 14.29
C SER A 169 14.20 10.97 14.47
N MET A 170 13.40 10.94 13.41
CA MET A 170 11.97 10.59 13.49
C MET A 170 11.76 9.08 13.38
N SER A 171 10.78 8.55 14.13
CA SER A 171 10.39 7.15 14.06
C SER A 171 9.87 6.77 12.67
N ARG A 172 10.04 5.51 12.29
CA ARG A 172 9.59 5.03 10.97
C ARG A 172 8.06 5.07 10.83
N ARG A 173 7.32 4.87 11.93
CA ARG A 173 5.86 4.94 11.96
C ARG A 173 5.39 6.37 11.66
N GLU A 174 5.88 7.35 12.42
CA GLU A 174 5.52 8.76 12.22
C GLU A 174 5.86 9.21 10.80
N LYS A 175 7.06 8.89 10.29
CA LYS A 175 7.41 9.19 8.88
C LYS A 175 6.37 8.67 7.89
N THR A 176 5.89 7.45 8.11
CA THR A 176 4.91 6.82 7.23
C THR A 176 3.56 7.53 7.35
N GLU A 177 3.12 7.86 8.56
CA GLU A 177 1.90 8.67 8.80
C GLU A 177 1.97 10.02 8.08
N PHE A 178 3.10 10.73 8.20
CA PHE A 178 3.30 12.01 7.50
C PHE A 178 3.19 11.87 5.99
N ILE A 179 3.83 10.85 5.39
CA ILE A 179 3.76 10.66 3.93
C ILE A 179 2.33 10.29 3.51
N LEU A 180 1.61 9.50 4.30
CA LEU A 180 0.21 9.15 4.01
C LEU A 180 -0.72 10.37 4.09
N GLU A 181 -0.51 11.28 5.03
CA GLU A 181 -1.24 12.53 5.10
C GLU A 181 -0.93 13.45 3.90
N GLN A 182 0.35 13.54 3.50
CA GLN A 182 0.75 14.26 2.28
C GLN A 182 0.04 13.70 1.04
N VAL A 183 0.01 12.37 0.87
CA VAL A 183 -0.68 11.71 -0.24
C VAL A 183 -2.18 12.00 -0.20
N ALA A 184 -2.82 11.95 0.99
CA ALA A 184 -4.24 12.27 1.12
C ALA A 184 -4.57 13.69 0.66
N LEU A 185 -3.78 14.68 1.08
CA LEU A 185 -3.96 16.08 0.68
C LEU A 185 -3.69 16.31 -0.82
N CYS A 186 -2.72 15.61 -1.40
CA CYS A 186 -2.50 15.66 -2.85
C CYS A 186 -3.68 15.07 -3.63
N ILE A 187 -4.30 13.99 -3.13
CA ILE A 187 -5.50 13.39 -3.73
C ILE A 187 -6.69 14.37 -3.62
N GLU A 188 -6.90 15.00 -2.47
CA GLU A 188 -7.96 16.03 -2.28
C GLU A 188 -7.76 17.25 -3.17
N LYS A 189 -6.51 17.68 -3.40
CA LYS A 189 -6.14 18.75 -4.33
C LYS A 189 -6.33 18.36 -5.80
N GLY A 190 -6.34 17.05 -6.11
CA GLY A 190 -6.37 16.52 -7.47
C GLY A 190 -5.00 16.46 -8.17
N ASP A 191 -3.89 16.57 -7.42
CA ASP A 191 -2.54 16.37 -7.97
C ASP A 191 -2.11 14.90 -7.83
N TRP A 192 -2.54 14.11 -8.80
CA TRP A 192 -2.27 12.67 -8.86
C TRP A 192 -0.80 12.34 -9.10
N THR A 193 -0.06 13.23 -9.78
CA THR A 193 1.36 13.01 -10.10
C THR A 193 2.23 13.10 -8.86
N GLN A 194 2.02 14.14 -8.04
CA GLN A 194 2.72 14.29 -6.77
C GLN A 194 2.35 13.16 -5.80
N ALA A 195 1.07 12.79 -5.73
CA ALA A 195 0.62 11.66 -4.91
C ALA A 195 1.31 10.34 -5.29
N SER A 196 1.50 10.06 -6.60
CA SER A 196 2.23 8.87 -7.07
C SER A 196 3.72 8.90 -6.67
N ILE A 197 4.36 10.06 -6.76
CA ILE A 197 5.78 10.23 -6.37
C ILE A 197 5.93 10.01 -4.85
N LEU A 198 5.07 10.61 -4.05
CA LEU A 198 5.03 10.45 -2.59
C LEU A 198 4.75 8.99 -2.19
N GLY A 199 3.83 8.31 -2.89
CA GLY A 199 3.54 6.89 -2.67
C GLY A 199 4.76 5.98 -2.82
N ARG A 200 5.66 6.27 -3.77
CA ARG A 200 6.90 5.48 -4.00
C ARG A 200 7.94 5.63 -2.90
N LYS A 201 7.86 6.70 -2.10
CA LYS A 201 8.81 6.99 -1.02
C LYS A 201 8.58 6.08 0.20
N ILE A 202 7.39 5.49 0.33
CA ILE A 202 7.12 4.50 1.36
C ILE A 202 7.64 3.13 0.92
N SER A 203 8.52 2.55 1.73
CA SER A 203 9.05 1.20 1.47
C SER A 203 8.00 0.13 1.76
N THR A 204 7.55 -0.60 0.74
CA THR A 204 6.61 -1.73 0.86
C THR A 204 7.13 -2.87 1.75
N ARG A 205 8.45 -2.97 1.97
CA ARG A 205 9.05 -3.91 2.94
C ARG A 205 8.64 -3.61 4.38
N TYR A 206 8.30 -2.35 4.70
CA TYR A 206 7.82 -1.98 6.03
C TYR A 206 6.50 -2.67 6.37
N PHE A 207 5.62 -2.80 5.37
CA PHE A 207 4.29 -3.40 5.49
C PHE A 207 4.26 -4.91 5.24
N ALA A 208 5.43 -5.51 4.98
CA ALA A 208 5.54 -6.95 4.78
C ALA A 208 5.16 -7.68 6.08
N ARG A 209 4.41 -8.78 5.93
CA ARG A 209 3.97 -9.62 7.05
C ARG A 209 5.21 -10.11 7.81
N LYS A 210 5.39 -9.64 9.04
CA LYS A 210 6.34 -10.27 9.96
C LYS A 210 5.76 -11.65 10.29
N PRO A 211 6.55 -12.74 10.24
CA PRO A 211 6.05 -14.07 10.60
C PRO A 211 5.43 -14.02 11.99
N LYS A 212 4.24 -14.63 12.17
CA LYS A 212 3.56 -14.71 13.48
C LYS A 212 4.55 -15.29 14.49
N LYS A 213 5.01 -14.46 15.43
CA LYS A 213 5.79 -14.92 16.57
C LYS A 213 4.86 -15.76 17.45
N THR A 214 5.34 -16.91 17.89
CA THR A 214 4.61 -17.80 18.81
C THR A 214 4.33 -17.06 20.12
N ALA A 215 3.22 -17.39 20.80
CA ALA A 215 2.81 -16.76 22.06
C ALA A 215 3.92 -16.78 23.14
N GLU A 216 4.79 -17.80 23.10
CA GLU A 216 5.96 -17.94 23.97
C GLU A 216 7.05 -16.87 23.72
N GLU A 217 7.23 -16.37 22.50
CA GLU A 217 8.20 -15.31 22.19
C GLU A 217 7.69 -13.93 22.61
N VAL A 218 6.36 -13.74 22.55
CA VAL A 218 5.69 -12.51 23.02
C VAL A 218 5.76 -12.42 24.54
N GLU A 219 5.55 -13.53 25.26
CA GLU A 219 5.71 -13.57 26.71
C GLU A 219 7.16 -13.45 27.18
N LYS A 220 8.11 -14.11 26.50
CA LYS A 220 9.54 -13.96 26.81
C LYS A 220 10.02 -12.53 26.64
N ARG A 221 9.58 -11.83 25.58
CA ARG A 221 9.92 -10.41 25.38
C ARG A 221 9.22 -9.47 26.36
N LYS A 222 7.96 -9.74 26.74
CA LYS A 222 7.29 -8.96 27.79
C LYS A 222 8.06 -9.05 29.11
N LYS A 223 8.53 -10.25 29.48
CA LYS A 223 9.38 -10.46 30.65
C LYS A 223 10.73 -9.76 30.54
N GLU A 224 11.38 -9.78 29.36
CA GLU A 224 12.63 -9.05 29.12
C GLU A 224 12.46 -7.52 29.19
N LEU A 225 11.35 -6.98 28.69
CA LEU A 225 11.01 -5.56 28.78
C LEU A 225 10.72 -5.13 30.22
N GLU A 226 9.99 -5.96 30.97
CA GLU A 226 9.72 -5.75 32.40
C GLU A 226 11.01 -5.82 33.23
N GLU A 227 11.92 -6.73 32.90
CA GLU A 227 13.24 -6.81 33.53
C GLU A 227 14.14 -5.61 33.19
N LYS A 228 14.08 -5.09 31.95
CA LYS A 228 14.78 -3.87 31.53
C LYS A 228 14.21 -2.62 32.19
N ALA A 229 12.89 -2.49 32.29
CA ALA A 229 12.23 -1.40 33.00
C ALA A 229 12.60 -1.41 34.50
N ARG A 230 12.67 -2.62 35.10
CA ARG A 230 13.12 -2.77 36.49
C ARG A 230 14.59 -2.42 36.70
N LYS A 231 15.46 -2.64 35.71
CA LYS A 231 16.88 -2.21 35.75
C LYS A 231 17.04 -0.70 35.59
N GLN A 232 16.15 -0.02 34.87
CA GLN A 232 16.19 1.44 34.70
C GLN A 232 15.65 2.23 35.91
N ALA A 233 14.75 1.66 36.70
CA ALA A 233 14.18 2.31 37.89
C ALA A 233 15.19 2.64 39.02
N GLY A 234 16.43 2.13 38.96
CA GLY A 234 17.47 2.37 39.96
C GLY A 234 18.44 3.52 39.64
N THR A 235 18.24 4.25 38.53
CA THR A 235 19.16 5.30 38.07
C THR A 235 18.36 6.59 37.89
N GLU A 236 18.26 7.38 38.96
CA GLU A 236 17.84 8.78 38.86
C GLU A 236 18.94 9.57 38.17
N VAL A 237 18.70 9.92 36.91
CA VAL A 237 18.96 11.21 36.23
C VAL A 237 18.52 10.98 34.79
N GLY A 238 17.57 11.80 34.34
CA GLY A 238 16.88 11.66 33.07
C GLY A 238 17.82 11.56 31.88
N GLU A 239 17.96 10.35 31.36
CA GLU A 239 18.42 10.06 30.02
C GLU A 239 17.17 9.66 29.24
N ASN A 240 16.93 10.31 28.10
CA ASN A 240 15.91 9.92 27.14
C ASN A 240 16.23 8.51 26.68
N THR A 241 15.73 7.51 27.39
CA THR A 241 15.69 6.16 26.91
C THR A 241 14.55 6.13 25.91
N ASP A 242 14.93 6.05 24.65
CA ASP A 242 14.08 5.52 23.58
C ASP A 242 13.54 4.16 24.07
N MET A 243 12.41 4.20 24.79
CA MET A 243 11.48 3.09 24.82
C MET A 243 11.18 2.82 23.35
N GLU A 244 11.77 1.76 22.78
CA GLU A 244 11.22 1.17 21.57
C GLU A 244 9.72 0.95 21.88
N PRO A 245 8.81 1.72 21.26
CA PRO A 245 7.40 1.57 21.56
C PRO A 245 7.02 0.14 21.19
N ALA A 246 6.22 -0.47 22.07
CA ALA A 246 5.63 -1.79 21.87
C ALA A 246 5.19 -1.95 20.41
N GLU A 247 5.58 -3.07 19.78
CA GLU A 247 5.39 -3.39 18.37
C GLU A 247 4.29 -2.54 17.71
N ASP A 248 4.71 -1.45 17.06
CA ASP A 248 3.79 -0.56 16.36
C ASP A 248 2.88 -1.41 15.49
N ASP A 249 1.59 -1.51 15.85
CA ASP A 249 0.61 -2.16 15.01
C ASP A 249 0.52 -1.32 13.74
N VAL A 250 1.16 -1.78 12.66
CA VAL A 250 1.25 -1.10 11.35
C VAL A 250 0.06 -1.47 10.47
N THR A 251 -0.91 -2.25 10.98
CA THR A 251 -2.03 -2.74 10.18
C THR A 251 -2.92 -1.59 9.70
N ASP A 252 -3.16 -0.60 10.56
CA ASP A 252 -3.91 0.63 10.24
C ASP A 252 -3.26 1.44 9.11
N LEU A 253 -1.95 1.69 9.20
CA LEU A 253 -1.17 2.42 8.20
C LEU A 253 -1.12 1.66 6.88
N LYS A 254 -1.02 0.33 6.95
CA LYS A 254 -1.03 -0.54 5.78
C LYS A 254 -2.36 -0.44 5.02
N LEU A 255 -3.48 -0.45 5.73
CA LEU A 255 -4.81 -0.32 5.12
C LEU A 255 -4.99 1.04 4.45
N ARG A 256 -4.65 2.14 5.16
CA ARG A 256 -4.72 3.50 4.59
C ARG A 256 -3.81 3.66 3.37
N PHE A 257 -2.58 3.14 3.44
CA PHE A 257 -1.64 3.15 2.32
C PHE A 257 -2.24 2.48 1.09
N TYR A 258 -2.73 1.24 1.23
CA TYR A 258 -3.26 0.54 0.07
C TYR A 258 -4.56 1.15 -0.45
N GLU A 259 -5.42 1.70 0.40
CA GLU A 259 -6.62 2.43 -0.04
C GLU A 259 -6.27 3.65 -0.90
N GLN A 260 -5.27 4.44 -0.49
CA GLN A 260 -4.77 5.56 -1.29
C GLN A 260 -4.12 5.08 -2.59
N GLN A 261 -3.29 4.03 -2.54
CA GLN A 261 -2.68 3.46 -3.75
C GLN A 261 -3.72 2.91 -4.73
N ILE A 262 -4.79 2.30 -4.23
CA ILE A 262 -5.91 1.84 -5.05
C ILE A 262 -6.59 3.03 -5.73
N THR A 263 -6.81 4.12 -5.01
CA THR A 263 -7.44 5.33 -5.56
C THR A 263 -6.58 5.94 -6.69
N LEU A 264 -5.26 5.98 -6.49
CA LEU A 264 -4.29 6.39 -7.51
C LEU A 264 -4.32 5.43 -8.73
N ALA A 265 -4.28 4.13 -8.49
CA ALA A 265 -4.28 3.12 -9.55
C ALA A 265 -5.59 3.09 -10.35
N LYS A 266 -6.73 3.39 -9.70
CA LYS A 266 -8.02 3.59 -10.36
C LYS A 266 -7.95 4.78 -11.31
N HIS A 267 -7.51 5.94 -10.83
CA HIS A 267 -7.38 7.13 -11.66
C HIS A 267 -6.48 6.90 -12.89
N ASP A 268 -5.34 6.21 -12.71
CA ASP A 268 -4.38 5.90 -13.77
C ASP A 268 -4.80 4.74 -14.71
N ASP A 269 -5.99 4.14 -14.51
CA ASP A 269 -6.47 2.94 -15.22
C ASP A 269 -5.50 1.73 -15.18
N LYS A 270 -4.62 1.67 -14.18
CA LYS A 270 -3.65 0.59 -13.95
C LYS A 270 -4.29 -0.54 -13.15
N TYR A 271 -5.18 -1.30 -13.79
CA TYR A 271 -5.94 -2.36 -13.13
C TYR A 271 -5.08 -3.50 -12.56
N LEU A 272 -3.93 -3.79 -13.17
CA LEU A 272 -3.02 -4.83 -12.69
C LEU A 272 -2.35 -4.44 -11.36
N GLU A 273 -1.95 -3.18 -11.21
CA GLU A 273 -1.39 -2.65 -9.96
C GLU A 273 -2.47 -2.61 -8.87
N ALA A 274 -3.68 -2.14 -9.20
CA ALA A 274 -4.82 -2.19 -8.29
C ALA A 274 -5.07 -3.61 -7.77
N CYS A 275 -5.03 -4.62 -8.64
CA CYS A 275 -5.17 -6.01 -8.25
C CYS A 275 -4.08 -6.49 -7.28
N LYS A 276 -2.82 -6.09 -7.51
CA LYS A 276 -1.69 -6.39 -6.59
C LYS A 276 -1.91 -5.72 -5.22
N HIS A 277 -2.39 -4.47 -5.18
CA HIS A 277 -2.70 -3.76 -3.94
C HIS A 277 -3.85 -4.42 -3.17
N TYR A 278 -4.96 -4.76 -3.83
CA TYR A 278 -6.07 -5.46 -3.19
C TYR A 278 -5.66 -6.83 -2.63
N ARG A 279 -4.75 -7.55 -3.31
CA ARG A 279 -4.19 -8.78 -2.76
C ARG A 279 -3.38 -8.54 -1.48
N GLN A 280 -2.57 -7.50 -1.43
CA GLN A 280 -1.83 -7.14 -0.22
C GLN A 280 -2.75 -6.72 0.94
N VAL A 281 -3.94 -6.20 0.63
CA VAL A 281 -5.00 -5.95 1.61
C VAL A 281 -5.61 -7.26 2.10
N LEU A 282 -5.86 -8.24 1.22
CA LEU A 282 -6.32 -9.59 1.63
C LEU A 282 -5.31 -10.31 2.53
N ASP A 283 -4.02 -10.09 2.32
CA ASP A 283 -2.96 -10.67 3.15
C ASP A 283 -2.89 -10.06 4.57
N THR A 284 -3.73 -9.06 4.90
CA THR A 284 -3.80 -8.45 6.24
C THR A 284 -4.75 -9.20 7.17
N GLU A 285 -4.29 -9.48 8.39
CA GLU A 285 -5.01 -10.31 9.37
C GLU A 285 -6.33 -9.68 9.83
N ALA A 286 -6.40 -8.33 9.86
CA ALA A 286 -7.62 -7.59 10.18
C ALA A 286 -8.72 -7.77 9.14
N VAL A 287 -8.36 -7.90 7.86
CA VAL A 287 -9.32 -8.13 6.76
C VAL A 287 -9.70 -9.60 6.66
N GLU A 288 -8.79 -10.51 7.01
CA GLU A 288 -9.07 -11.95 7.09
C GLU A 288 -10.11 -12.31 8.16
N ALA A 289 -10.14 -11.56 9.27
CA ALA A 289 -11.10 -11.77 10.36
C ALA A 289 -12.54 -11.31 10.01
N ASN A 290 -12.70 -10.38 9.06
CA ASN A 290 -13.98 -9.79 8.71
C ASN A 290 -14.53 -10.41 7.41
N PRO A 291 -15.58 -11.25 7.47
CA PRO A 291 -16.09 -11.96 6.29
C PRO A 291 -16.62 -11.03 5.19
N ASP A 292 -17.24 -9.91 5.55
CA ASP A 292 -17.81 -8.96 4.59
C ASP A 292 -16.73 -8.16 3.82
N GLN A 293 -15.68 -7.74 4.52
CA GLN A 293 -14.54 -7.05 3.91
C GLN A 293 -13.71 -7.99 3.05
N LEU A 294 -13.54 -9.25 3.49
CA LEU A 294 -12.91 -10.31 2.72
C LEU A 294 -13.68 -10.58 1.42
N LYS A 295 -15.01 -10.71 1.49
CA LYS A 295 -15.86 -10.90 0.31
C LYS A 295 -15.71 -9.74 -0.67
N ALA A 296 -15.82 -8.51 -0.20
CA ALA A 296 -15.72 -7.32 -1.06
C ALA A 296 -14.31 -7.16 -1.66
N ALA A 297 -13.25 -7.45 -0.91
CA ALA A 297 -11.87 -7.40 -1.41
C ALA A 297 -11.60 -8.50 -2.44
N LEU A 298 -12.10 -9.73 -2.24
CA LEU A 298 -11.98 -10.81 -3.23
C LEU A 298 -12.71 -10.50 -4.53
N GLN A 299 -13.94 -9.97 -4.46
CA GLN A 299 -14.67 -9.52 -5.63
C GLN A 299 -13.89 -8.46 -6.40
N ARG A 300 -13.36 -7.45 -5.69
CA ARG A 300 -12.52 -6.39 -6.27
C ARG A 300 -11.28 -6.95 -6.96
N VAL A 301 -10.57 -7.90 -6.35
CA VAL A 301 -9.41 -8.58 -6.94
C VAL A 301 -9.78 -9.25 -8.28
N ILE A 302 -10.85 -10.05 -8.30
CA ILE A 302 -11.27 -10.77 -9.50
C ILE A 302 -11.64 -9.78 -10.62
N TYR A 303 -12.40 -8.74 -10.30
CA TYR A 303 -12.83 -7.75 -11.27
C TYR A 303 -11.68 -6.95 -11.87
N PHE A 304 -10.72 -6.50 -11.06
CA PHE A 304 -9.54 -5.79 -11.58
C PHE A 304 -8.59 -6.71 -12.36
N ALA A 305 -8.49 -8.00 -12.00
CA ALA A 305 -7.73 -8.98 -12.77
C ALA A 305 -8.34 -9.26 -14.15
N LEU A 306 -9.67 -9.24 -14.27
CA LEU A 306 -10.39 -9.42 -15.54
C LEU A 306 -10.39 -8.17 -16.43
N LEU A 307 -10.34 -6.97 -15.83
CA LEU A 307 -10.25 -5.71 -16.55
C LEU A 307 -8.85 -5.45 -17.13
N ALA A 308 -7.81 -5.99 -16.49
CA ALA A 308 -6.44 -5.85 -16.93
C ALA A 308 -6.25 -6.39 -18.37
N PRO A 309 -5.48 -5.71 -19.23
CA PRO A 309 -5.06 -6.27 -20.50
C PRO A 309 -4.37 -7.61 -20.30
N HIS A 310 -4.48 -8.50 -21.29
CA HIS A 310 -3.79 -9.77 -21.19
C HIS A 310 -2.29 -9.59 -21.34
N ASP A 311 -1.59 -10.00 -20.30
CA ASP A 311 -0.15 -10.04 -20.22
C ASP A 311 0.25 -11.34 -19.52
N ASN A 312 1.51 -11.72 -19.63
CA ASN A 312 2.05 -12.90 -18.96
C ASN A 312 1.81 -12.81 -17.44
N GLU A 313 2.01 -11.61 -16.86
CA GLU A 313 1.71 -11.35 -15.44
C GLU A 313 0.22 -11.56 -15.10
N GLN A 314 -0.67 -11.11 -15.98
CA GLN A 314 -2.12 -11.24 -15.79
C GLN A 314 -2.55 -12.71 -15.82
N SER A 315 -1.99 -13.50 -16.75
CA SER A 315 -2.28 -14.94 -16.85
C SER A 315 -1.83 -15.72 -15.61
N ASP A 316 -0.61 -15.48 -15.11
CA ASP A 316 -0.09 -16.09 -13.88
C ASP A 316 -0.94 -15.69 -12.66
N LEU A 317 -1.28 -14.40 -12.56
CA LEU A 317 -2.10 -13.89 -11.48
C LEU A 317 -3.51 -14.49 -11.50
N LEU A 318 -4.16 -14.64 -12.66
CA LEU A 318 -5.46 -15.31 -12.78
C LEU A 318 -5.40 -16.77 -12.35
N HIS A 319 -4.40 -17.54 -12.80
CA HIS A 319 -4.27 -18.94 -12.39
C HIS A 319 -3.97 -19.07 -10.90
N ARG A 320 -3.18 -18.16 -10.31
CA ARG A 320 -2.92 -18.15 -8.87
C ARG A 320 -4.16 -17.81 -8.05
N ILE A 321 -4.98 -16.88 -8.52
CA ILE A 321 -6.28 -16.55 -7.91
C ILE A 321 -7.22 -17.76 -8.02
N ALA A 322 -7.27 -18.43 -9.18
CA ALA A 322 -8.16 -19.57 -9.40
C ALA A 322 -7.85 -20.78 -8.50
N GLN A 323 -6.60 -20.92 -8.05
CA GLN A 323 -6.17 -21.96 -7.10
C GLN A 323 -6.53 -21.65 -5.64
N ASP A 324 -6.93 -20.41 -5.32
CA ASP A 324 -7.24 -20.03 -3.94
C ASP A 324 -8.57 -20.65 -3.49
N SER A 325 -8.53 -21.45 -2.42
CA SER A 325 -9.67 -22.17 -1.86
C SER A 325 -10.70 -21.26 -1.18
N ARG A 326 -10.37 -19.99 -0.93
CA ARG A 326 -11.26 -18.99 -0.31
C ARG A 326 -12.36 -18.51 -1.27
N ILE A 327 -12.08 -18.51 -2.58
CA ILE A 327 -12.98 -17.95 -3.59
C ILE A 327 -14.25 -18.79 -3.78
N PRO A 328 -14.18 -20.14 -3.89
CA PRO A 328 -15.38 -20.98 -3.96
C PRO A 328 -16.30 -20.85 -2.75
N LEU A 329 -15.75 -20.55 -1.57
CA LEU A 329 -16.51 -20.45 -0.32
C LEU A 329 -17.21 -19.09 -0.15
N ALA A 330 -16.55 -17.99 -0.52
CA ALA A 330 -17.08 -16.65 -0.31
C ALA A 330 -17.99 -16.16 -1.46
N CYS A 331 -17.71 -16.58 -2.70
CA CYS A 331 -18.26 -15.99 -3.92
C CYS A 331 -18.37 -17.02 -5.08
N PRO A 332 -19.47 -17.80 -5.16
CA PRO A 332 -19.61 -18.85 -6.18
C PRO A 332 -19.81 -18.29 -7.60
N THR A 333 -20.43 -17.12 -7.75
CA THR A 333 -20.70 -16.51 -9.06
C THR A 333 -19.41 -16.00 -9.71
N GLU A 334 -18.55 -15.36 -8.94
CA GLU A 334 -17.26 -14.83 -9.38
C GLU A 334 -16.26 -15.95 -9.66
N HIS A 335 -16.35 -17.06 -8.93
CA HIS A 335 -15.60 -18.28 -9.23
C HIS A 335 -15.99 -18.87 -10.59
N GLN A 336 -17.28 -18.93 -10.92
CA GLN A 336 -17.75 -19.37 -12.24
C GLN A 336 -17.22 -18.46 -13.35
N LEU A 337 -17.26 -17.14 -13.14
CA LEU A 337 -16.70 -16.17 -14.08
C LEU A 337 -15.20 -16.41 -14.29
N LEU A 338 -14.44 -16.55 -13.20
CA LEU A 338 -13.00 -16.82 -13.28
C LEU A 338 -12.71 -18.12 -14.06
N LYS A 339 -13.50 -19.18 -13.82
CA LYS A 339 -13.36 -20.45 -14.53
C LYS A 339 -13.57 -20.31 -16.04
N LEU A 340 -14.58 -19.53 -16.45
CA LEU A 340 -14.83 -19.22 -17.86
C LEU A 340 -13.66 -18.50 -18.53
N PHE A 341 -12.94 -17.62 -17.82
CA PHE A 341 -11.76 -16.95 -18.36
C PHE A 341 -10.48 -17.79 -18.33
N THR A 342 -10.38 -18.79 -17.43
CA THR A 342 -9.22 -19.71 -17.37
C THR A 342 -9.26 -20.79 -18.44
N VAL A 343 -10.46 -21.20 -18.87
CA VAL A 343 -10.62 -22.19 -19.93
C VAL A 343 -10.61 -21.46 -21.27
N PRO A 344 -9.85 -21.92 -22.28
CA PRO A 344 -9.85 -21.32 -23.61
C PRO A 344 -11.12 -21.70 -24.40
N GLU A 345 -12.28 -21.31 -23.89
CA GLU A 345 -13.59 -21.56 -24.52
C GLU A 345 -14.24 -20.24 -24.96
N LEU A 346 -15.01 -20.30 -26.05
CA LEU A 346 -15.69 -19.11 -26.56
C LEU A 346 -16.83 -18.70 -25.63
N MET A 347 -16.89 -17.41 -25.30
CA MET A 347 -17.93 -16.84 -24.47
C MET A 347 -18.86 -15.93 -25.27
N ARG A 348 -20.17 -16.14 -25.18
CA ARG A 348 -21.15 -15.20 -25.77
C ARG A 348 -21.41 -14.04 -24.82
N TRP A 349 -21.18 -12.82 -25.31
CA TRP A 349 -21.39 -11.60 -24.53
C TRP A 349 -22.82 -11.47 -23.98
N PRO A 350 -23.90 -11.72 -24.75
CA PRO A 350 -25.27 -11.63 -24.24
C PRO A 350 -25.53 -12.57 -23.06
N SER A 351 -25.00 -13.81 -23.11
CA SER A 351 -25.13 -14.78 -22.03
C SER A 351 -24.37 -14.36 -20.77
N ILE A 352 -23.19 -13.76 -20.92
CA ILE A 352 -22.43 -13.20 -19.80
C ILE A 352 -23.16 -12.00 -19.20
N SER A 353 -23.64 -11.10 -20.05
CA SER A 353 -24.35 -9.91 -19.58
C SER A 353 -25.62 -10.30 -18.81
N ALA A 354 -26.42 -11.26 -19.28
CA ALA A 354 -27.63 -11.68 -18.58
C ALA A 354 -27.34 -12.35 -17.22
N ASN A 355 -26.31 -13.21 -17.16
CA ASN A 355 -26.02 -13.99 -15.95
C ASN A 355 -25.21 -13.21 -14.91
N PHE A 356 -24.29 -12.35 -15.37
CA PHE A 356 -23.34 -11.67 -14.49
C PHE A 356 -23.62 -10.17 -14.33
N ALA A 357 -24.39 -9.51 -15.21
CA ALA A 357 -24.73 -8.09 -15.00
C ALA A 357 -25.38 -7.81 -13.64
N PRO A 358 -26.39 -8.56 -13.14
CA PRO A 358 -26.99 -8.24 -11.84
C PRO A 358 -26.01 -8.42 -10.67
N ALA A 359 -25.07 -9.36 -10.76
CA ALA A 359 -24.01 -9.55 -9.76
C ALA A 359 -22.93 -8.47 -9.85
N LEU A 360 -22.60 -8.01 -11.07
CA LEU A 360 -21.62 -6.96 -11.33
C LEU A 360 -22.15 -5.58 -10.90
N THR A 361 -23.41 -5.26 -11.22
CA THR A 361 -24.07 -3.98 -10.84
C THR A 361 -24.39 -3.88 -9.35
N ALA A 362 -24.44 -5.01 -8.64
CA ALA A 362 -24.60 -5.03 -7.19
C ALA A 362 -23.33 -4.58 -6.46
N THR A 363 -22.16 -4.58 -7.12
CA THR A 363 -20.88 -4.20 -6.51
C THR A 363 -20.48 -2.76 -6.81
N ASP A 364 -19.72 -2.15 -5.90
CA ASP A 364 -19.29 -0.74 -5.97
C ASP A 364 -18.41 -0.37 -7.19
N ILE A 365 -18.06 -1.32 -8.06
CA ILE A 365 -17.05 -1.12 -9.12
C ILE A 365 -17.66 -0.90 -10.49
N PHE A 366 -18.85 -1.44 -10.75
CA PHE A 366 -19.47 -1.43 -12.08
C PHE A 366 -20.87 -0.80 -12.05
N SER A 367 -21.10 0.18 -12.92
CA SER A 367 -22.44 0.65 -13.28
C SER A 367 -22.76 0.23 -14.72
N ALA A 368 -23.95 -0.32 -14.93
CA ALA A 368 -24.40 -0.75 -16.26
C ALA A 368 -24.85 0.42 -17.15
N HIS A 369 -25.25 1.56 -16.56
CA HIS A 369 -25.74 2.73 -17.28
C HIS A 369 -24.99 4.02 -16.88
N GLU A 370 -24.83 4.94 -17.84
CA GLU A 370 -24.29 6.30 -17.63
C GLU A 370 -25.15 7.16 -16.68
N ALA A 371 -26.40 6.76 -16.42
CA ALA A 371 -27.42 7.57 -15.74
C ALA A 371 -27.73 7.13 -14.29
N ASP A 372 -26.91 6.26 -13.67
CA ASP A 372 -27.06 5.96 -12.24
C ASP A 372 -26.38 7.06 -11.39
N ALA A 373 -26.97 7.42 -10.25
CA ALA A 373 -26.43 8.40 -9.29
C ALA A 373 -25.00 8.11 -8.79
N LYS A 374 -24.48 6.90 -9.06
CA LYS A 374 -23.11 6.44 -8.78
C LYS A 374 -22.09 6.84 -9.87
N ALA A 375 -22.53 7.13 -11.09
CA ALA A 375 -21.69 7.69 -12.17
C ALA A 375 -21.28 9.15 -11.89
N ALA A 376 -22.00 9.85 -11.00
CA ALA A 376 -21.65 11.20 -10.54
C ALA A 376 -20.44 11.21 -9.58
N GLN A 377 -20.07 10.05 -9.01
CA GLN A 377 -18.99 9.92 -8.03
C GLN A 377 -17.72 9.27 -8.61
N ASP A 378 -17.85 8.49 -9.70
CA ASP A 378 -16.71 7.82 -10.35
C ASP A 378 -16.96 7.73 -11.90
N PRO A 379 -16.46 8.69 -12.71
CA PRO A 379 -16.68 8.75 -14.16
C PRO A 379 -16.17 7.51 -14.91
N GLN A 380 -15.26 6.76 -14.30
CA GLN A 380 -14.63 5.58 -14.86
C GLN A 380 -15.46 4.31 -14.70
N ALA A 381 -16.54 4.29 -13.90
CA ALA A 381 -17.34 3.07 -13.70
C ALA A 381 -17.96 2.56 -15.01
N HIS A 382 -18.43 3.47 -15.87
CA HIS A 382 -18.96 3.14 -17.20
C HIS A 382 -17.84 2.71 -18.17
N THR A 383 -16.71 3.41 -18.15
CA THR A 383 -15.51 3.06 -18.91
C THR A 383 -15.00 1.66 -18.54
N ARG A 384 -15.08 1.27 -17.26
CA ARG A 384 -14.73 -0.08 -16.78
C ARG A 384 -15.68 -1.13 -17.34
N PHE A 385 -16.98 -0.86 -17.43
CA PHE A 385 -17.93 -1.79 -18.05
C PHE A 385 -17.65 -1.99 -19.56
N LEU A 386 -17.37 -0.91 -20.29
CA LEU A 386 -16.92 -0.98 -21.68
C LEU A 386 -15.56 -1.70 -21.82
N GLY A 387 -14.65 -1.47 -20.87
CA GLY A 387 -13.39 -2.18 -20.75
C GLY A 387 -13.60 -3.69 -20.60
N PHE A 388 -14.50 -4.10 -19.72
CA PHE A 388 -14.86 -5.51 -19.53
C PHE A 388 -15.39 -6.15 -20.81
N ARG A 389 -16.30 -5.45 -21.53
CA ARG A 389 -16.78 -5.90 -22.84
C ARG A 389 -15.63 -6.09 -23.84
N LYS A 390 -14.72 -5.12 -23.94
CA LYS A 390 -13.53 -5.21 -24.80
C LYS A 390 -12.65 -6.41 -24.44
N ARG A 391 -12.47 -6.73 -23.15
CA ARG A 391 -11.67 -7.88 -22.69
C ARG A 391 -12.30 -9.22 -23.03
N VAL A 392 -13.62 -9.35 -22.95
CA VAL A 392 -14.32 -10.58 -23.35
C VAL A 392 -14.15 -10.84 -24.85
N ILE A 393 -14.28 -9.79 -25.66
CA ILE A 393 -14.05 -9.86 -27.12
C ILE A 393 -12.59 -10.23 -27.41
N GLU A 394 -11.63 -9.62 -26.72
CA GLU A 394 -10.20 -9.95 -26.83
C GLU A 394 -9.92 -11.43 -26.51
N HIS A 395 -10.50 -11.95 -25.42
CA HIS A 395 -10.38 -13.35 -25.06
C HIS A 395 -10.93 -14.26 -26.17
N ASN A 396 -12.12 -13.95 -26.70
CA ASN A 396 -12.71 -14.71 -27.80
C ASN A 396 -11.84 -14.72 -29.06
N VAL A 397 -11.28 -13.56 -29.45
CA VAL A 397 -10.39 -13.47 -30.62
C VAL A 397 -9.10 -14.28 -30.38
N ARG A 398 -8.56 -14.30 -29.16
CA ARG A 398 -7.39 -15.13 -28.81
C ARG A 398 -7.70 -16.62 -28.91
N VAL A 399 -8.82 -17.06 -28.35
CA VAL A 399 -9.27 -18.45 -28.44
C VAL A 399 -9.43 -18.83 -29.91
N ILE A 400 -10.07 -17.99 -30.72
CA ILE A 400 -10.21 -18.23 -32.16
C ILE A 400 -8.84 -18.32 -32.84
N ALA A 401 -7.88 -17.47 -32.49
CA ALA A 401 -6.54 -17.50 -33.07
C ALA A 401 -5.75 -18.77 -32.72
N GLN A 402 -6.04 -19.44 -31.61
CA GLN A 402 -5.41 -20.70 -31.23
C GLN A 402 -6.00 -21.89 -32.01
N TYR A 403 -7.32 -21.90 -32.23
CA TYR A 403 -7.99 -23.05 -32.83
C TYR A 403 -8.19 -22.94 -34.35
N TYR A 404 -8.26 -21.74 -34.91
CA TYR A 404 -8.55 -21.50 -36.33
C TYR A 404 -7.33 -20.96 -37.07
N THR A 405 -6.96 -21.61 -38.19
CA THR A 405 -5.95 -21.08 -39.12
C THR A 405 -6.54 -20.02 -40.05
N ARG A 406 -7.74 -20.29 -40.57
CA ARG A 406 -8.53 -19.39 -41.43
C ARG A 406 -9.99 -19.41 -41.00
N ILE A 407 -10.61 -18.23 -40.94
CA ILE A 407 -12.03 -18.09 -40.63
C ILE A 407 -12.69 -17.11 -41.60
N THR A 408 -13.95 -17.37 -41.97
CA THR A 408 -14.75 -16.44 -42.76
C THR A 408 -15.30 -15.32 -41.88
N PHE A 409 -15.38 -14.11 -42.43
CA PHE A 409 -15.80 -12.92 -41.72
C PHE A 409 -17.24 -13.02 -41.17
N PRO A 410 -18.24 -13.55 -41.91
CA PRO A 410 -19.60 -13.73 -41.39
C PRO A 410 -19.68 -14.71 -40.20
N ARG A 411 -18.82 -15.73 -40.21
CA ARG A 411 -18.72 -16.66 -39.09
C ARG A 411 -18.11 -15.96 -37.88
N LEU A 412 -17.05 -15.18 -38.08
CA LEU A 412 -16.39 -14.43 -37.02
C LEU A 412 -17.34 -13.42 -36.34
N THR A 413 -18.12 -12.66 -37.12
CA THR A 413 -19.11 -11.73 -36.56
C THR A 413 -20.20 -12.45 -35.76
N SER A 414 -20.62 -13.65 -36.19
CA SER A 414 -21.59 -14.47 -35.44
C SER A 414 -21.05 -15.04 -34.12
N LEU A 415 -19.73 -15.17 -33.98
CA LEU A 415 -19.09 -15.66 -32.75
C LEU A 415 -18.79 -14.53 -31.76
N LEU A 416 -18.57 -13.31 -32.28
CA LEU A 416 -18.28 -12.13 -31.47
C LEU A 416 -19.51 -11.29 -31.13
N ASP A 417 -20.65 -11.53 -31.78
CA ASP A 417 -21.89 -10.75 -31.66
C ASP A 417 -21.67 -9.25 -31.92
N LEU A 418 -20.82 -8.93 -32.91
CA LEU A 418 -20.44 -7.55 -33.28
C LEU A 418 -20.67 -7.29 -34.78
N PRO A 419 -20.92 -6.03 -35.16
CA PRO A 419 -20.97 -5.66 -36.56
C PRO A 419 -19.60 -5.81 -37.21
N ALA A 420 -19.63 -5.94 -38.53
CA ALA A 420 -18.45 -6.19 -39.35
C ALA A 420 -17.36 -5.11 -39.19
N GLN A 421 -17.77 -3.84 -39.20
CA GLN A 421 -16.84 -2.70 -39.12
C GLN A 421 -16.13 -2.61 -37.78
N GLU A 422 -16.86 -2.80 -36.67
CA GLU A 422 -16.27 -2.78 -35.33
C GLU A 422 -15.29 -3.94 -35.13
N THR A 423 -15.67 -5.14 -35.60
CA THR A 423 -14.83 -6.34 -35.52
C THR A 423 -13.47 -6.12 -36.20
N GLU A 424 -13.46 -5.46 -37.36
CA GLU A 424 -12.23 -5.12 -38.06
C GLU A 424 -11.35 -4.13 -37.29
N SER A 425 -11.95 -3.08 -36.71
CA SER A 425 -11.23 -2.12 -35.89
C SER A 425 -10.57 -2.81 -34.69
N TYR A 426 -11.31 -3.67 -33.98
CA TYR A 426 -10.78 -4.40 -32.83
C TYR A 426 -9.63 -5.35 -33.20
N ILE A 427 -9.74 -6.09 -34.31
CA ILE A 427 -8.64 -6.95 -34.76
C ILE A 427 -7.42 -6.10 -35.14
N SER A 428 -7.62 -4.94 -35.77
CA SER A 428 -6.54 -4.03 -36.14
C SER A 428 -5.79 -3.49 -34.92
N ASP A 429 -6.53 -3.11 -33.87
CA ASP A 429 -5.95 -2.66 -32.60
C ASP A 429 -5.14 -3.79 -31.93
N LEU A 430 -5.67 -5.02 -31.92
CA LEU A 430 -5.00 -6.20 -31.33
C LEU A 430 -3.72 -6.59 -32.09
N VAL A 431 -3.73 -6.49 -33.42
CA VAL A 431 -2.53 -6.71 -34.25
C VAL A 431 -1.48 -5.61 -33.99
N THR A 432 -1.91 -4.37 -33.83
CA THR A 432 -1.03 -3.23 -33.52
C THR A 432 -0.40 -3.38 -32.13
N SER A 433 -1.17 -3.86 -31.14
CA SER A 433 -0.66 -4.19 -29.81
C SER A 433 0.20 -5.46 -29.76
N LYS A 434 0.40 -6.14 -30.89
CA LYS A 434 1.18 -7.38 -31.03
C LYS A 434 0.69 -8.55 -30.15
N THR A 435 -0.56 -8.53 -29.71
CA THR A 435 -1.13 -9.60 -28.89
C THR A 435 -1.46 -10.83 -29.74
N ILE A 436 -1.89 -10.60 -30.99
CA ILE A 436 -2.29 -11.65 -31.94
C ILE A 436 -1.72 -11.31 -33.32
N TYR A 437 -1.37 -12.35 -34.09
CA TYR A 437 -1.08 -12.20 -35.51
C TYR A 437 -2.34 -12.50 -36.32
N ALA A 438 -2.80 -11.54 -37.11
CA ALA A 438 -3.92 -11.74 -38.03
C ALA A 438 -3.69 -10.96 -39.33
N ARG A 439 -4.18 -11.52 -40.45
CA ARG A 439 -4.24 -10.88 -41.76
C ARG A 439 -5.68 -10.90 -42.25
N ILE A 440 -6.21 -9.73 -42.59
CA ILE A 440 -7.58 -9.56 -43.07
C ILE A 440 -7.55 -9.38 -44.59
N ASP A 441 -8.28 -10.22 -45.32
CA ASP A 441 -8.57 -10.05 -46.73
C ASP A 441 -10.01 -9.50 -46.87
N ARG A 442 -10.12 -8.20 -47.15
CA ARG A 442 -11.41 -7.49 -47.21
C ARG A 442 -12.31 -7.98 -48.36
N PRO A 443 -11.84 -8.08 -49.63
CA PRO A 443 -12.67 -8.60 -50.72
C PRO A 443 -13.08 -10.07 -50.53
N ALA A 444 -12.17 -10.93 -50.07
CA ALA A 444 -12.48 -12.34 -49.88
C ALA A 444 -13.24 -12.62 -48.57
N GLN A 445 -13.33 -11.66 -47.66
CA GLN A 445 -13.92 -11.80 -46.32
C GLN A 445 -13.33 -12.97 -45.54
N VAL A 446 -12.00 -13.13 -45.58
CA VAL A 446 -11.28 -14.18 -44.84
C VAL A 446 -10.24 -13.56 -43.91
N VAL A 447 -10.20 -14.04 -42.67
CA VAL A 447 -9.16 -13.71 -41.70
C VAL A 447 -8.25 -14.92 -41.53
N THR A 448 -6.95 -14.71 -41.72
CA THR A 448 -5.92 -15.73 -41.52
C THR A 448 -5.14 -15.40 -40.24
N PHE A 449 -5.10 -16.34 -39.29
CA PHE A 449 -4.33 -16.22 -38.04
C PHE A 449 -2.97 -16.91 -38.11
N GLU A 450 -2.74 -17.69 -39.16
CA GLU A 450 -1.47 -18.37 -39.38
C GLU A 450 -0.37 -17.41 -39.85
N LYS A 451 0.77 -17.42 -39.15
CA LYS A 451 2.00 -16.77 -39.62
C LYS A 451 2.51 -17.49 -40.86
N LYS A 452 2.88 -16.76 -41.91
CA LYS A 452 3.51 -17.35 -43.09
C LYS A 452 4.79 -18.06 -42.63
N ARG A 453 4.79 -19.40 -42.70
CA ARG A 453 5.94 -20.22 -42.33
C ARG A 453 7.00 -20.15 -43.41
N GLY A 454 8.26 -20.02 -43.01
CA GLY A 454 9.40 -20.21 -43.90
C GLY A 454 9.60 -21.70 -44.23
N ALA A 455 10.26 -22.00 -45.35
CA ALA A 455 10.63 -23.39 -45.68
C ALA A 455 11.49 -24.02 -44.57
N ASP A 456 12.37 -23.23 -43.94
CA ASP A 456 13.23 -23.67 -42.84
C ASP A 456 12.44 -24.02 -41.57
N GLU A 457 11.40 -23.26 -41.23
CA GLU A 457 10.57 -23.54 -40.06
C GLU A 457 9.81 -24.85 -40.22
N VAL A 458 9.28 -25.13 -41.42
CA VAL A 458 8.60 -26.39 -41.73
C VAL A 458 9.56 -27.58 -41.63
N LEU A 459 10.78 -27.43 -42.14
CA LEU A 459 11.80 -28.47 -42.05
C LEU A 459 12.23 -28.72 -40.59
N ASN A 460 12.35 -27.67 -39.79
CA ASN A 460 12.68 -27.79 -38.37
C ASN A 460 11.56 -28.47 -37.56
N GLU A 461 10.29 -28.12 -37.81
CA GLU A 461 9.14 -28.78 -37.20
C GLU A 461 9.07 -30.26 -37.60
N TRP A 462 9.29 -30.56 -38.89
CA TRP A 462 9.33 -31.93 -39.38
C TRP A 462 10.47 -32.74 -38.74
N SER A 463 11.67 -32.16 -38.64
CA SER A 463 12.81 -32.77 -37.95
C SER A 463 12.52 -33.02 -36.46
N GLY A 464 11.87 -32.06 -35.78
CA GLY A 464 11.42 -32.21 -34.39
C GLY A 464 10.41 -33.35 -34.22
N ASN A 465 9.43 -33.44 -35.12
CA ASN A 465 8.46 -34.52 -35.13
C ASN A 465 9.11 -35.89 -35.38
N MET A 466 10.07 -35.97 -36.31
CA MET A 466 10.83 -37.20 -36.57
C MET A 466 11.64 -37.64 -35.35
N LYS A 467 12.29 -36.69 -34.66
CA LYS A 467 13.02 -36.96 -33.42
C LYS A 467 12.09 -37.45 -32.31
N SER A 468 10.92 -36.84 -32.15
CA SER A 468 9.91 -37.31 -31.18
C SER A 468 9.38 -38.70 -31.54
N LEU A 469 9.17 -38.99 -32.82
CA LEU A 469 8.70 -40.30 -33.28
C LEU A 469 9.74 -41.38 -32.98
N LEU A 470 11.02 -41.14 -33.29
CA LEU A 470 12.10 -42.06 -32.98
C LEU A 470 12.24 -42.30 -31.48
N GLY A 471 12.16 -41.23 -30.66
CA GLY A 471 12.19 -41.37 -29.20
C GLY A 471 10.99 -42.15 -28.63
N LEU A 472 9.80 -42.00 -29.22
CA LEU A 472 8.64 -42.81 -28.86
C LEU A 472 8.83 -44.28 -29.28
N LEU A 473 9.44 -44.53 -30.43
CA LEU A 473 9.69 -45.89 -30.94
C LEU A 473 10.71 -46.64 -30.09
N GLU A 474 11.79 -45.97 -29.68
CA GLU A 474 12.77 -46.51 -28.71
C GLU A 474 12.12 -46.80 -27.35
N ARG A 475 11.26 -45.89 -26.86
CA ARG A 475 10.50 -46.12 -25.62
C ARG A 475 9.56 -47.32 -25.73
N ILE A 476 8.92 -47.51 -26.89
CA ILE A 476 8.06 -48.68 -27.15
C ILE A 476 8.91 -49.95 -27.18
N ASP A 477 10.07 -49.95 -27.81
CA ASP A 477 10.97 -51.12 -27.86
C ASP A 477 11.46 -51.52 -26.46
N HIS A 478 11.83 -50.56 -25.62
CA HIS A 478 12.14 -50.81 -24.21
C HIS A 478 10.95 -51.36 -23.42
N LEU A 479 9.73 -50.90 -23.71
CA LEU A 479 8.52 -51.43 -23.06
C LEU A 479 8.22 -52.86 -23.53
N ILE A 480 8.37 -53.15 -24.82
CA ILE A 480 8.18 -54.50 -25.39
C ILE A 480 9.20 -55.47 -24.81
N THR A 481 10.49 -55.12 -24.80
CA THR A 481 11.53 -55.98 -24.22
C THR A 481 11.30 -56.24 -22.73
N LYS A 482 10.84 -55.23 -21.97
CA LYS A 482 10.45 -55.39 -20.57
C LYS A 482 9.24 -56.32 -20.42
N GLU A 483 8.21 -56.18 -21.25
CA GLU A 483 7.05 -57.08 -21.25
C GLU A 483 7.41 -58.50 -21.69
N GLU A 484 8.27 -58.70 -22.69
CA GLU A 484 8.76 -60.01 -23.10
C GLU A 484 9.53 -60.70 -21.98
N MET A 485 10.37 -59.97 -21.24
CA MET A 485 11.05 -60.50 -20.06
C MET A 485 10.04 -60.91 -18.97
N MET A 486 9.02 -60.08 -18.71
CA MET A 486 7.97 -60.42 -17.73
C MET A 486 7.12 -61.61 -18.17
N ALA A 487 6.77 -61.71 -19.46
CA ALA A 487 6.01 -62.83 -20.03
C ALA A 487 6.83 -64.14 -20.05
N ARG A 488 8.16 -64.07 -20.19
CA ARG A 488 9.06 -65.22 -20.05
C ARG A 488 9.27 -65.66 -18.59
N ILE A 489 9.16 -64.73 -17.65
CA ILE A 489 9.23 -65.02 -16.20
C ILE A 489 7.90 -65.59 -15.69
N GLN A 490 6.77 -65.23 -16.29
CA GLN A 490 5.51 -65.94 -16.04
C GLN A 490 5.62 -67.39 -16.55
N PRO A 491 5.38 -68.40 -15.70
CA PRO A 491 5.41 -69.78 -16.14
C PRO A 491 4.29 -70.00 -17.17
N LYS A 492 4.64 -70.54 -18.35
CA LYS A 492 3.66 -71.14 -19.26
C LYS A 492 2.79 -72.09 -18.44
N GLU A 493 1.51 -71.78 -18.25
CA GLU A 493 0.54 -72.77 -17.78
C GLU A 493 0.60 -73.94 -18.76
N GLY A 494 1.19 -75.03 -18.27
CA GLY A 494 1.47 -76.23 -19.04
C GLY A 494 0.18 -76.87 -19.54
N GLY A 495 0.24 -77.38 -20.77
CA GLY A 495 -0.80 -78.23 -21.32
C GLY A 495 -1.08 -79.43 -20.41
N LYS A 496 -2.37 -79.69 -20.21
CA LYS A 496 -2.91 -81.01 -19.89
C LYS A 496 -4.15 -81.25 -20.74
N GLU A 497 -3.96 -81.92 -21.87
CA GLU A 497 -5.03 -82.67 -22.53
C GLU A 497 -5.36 -83.94 -21.74
N GLY A 498 -6.66 -84.20 -21.55
CA GLY A 498 -7.24 -85.55 -21.62
C GLY A 498 -7.42 -86.35 -20.32
N LYS A 499 -8.64 -86.35 -19.76
CA LYS A 499 -9.59 -87.50 -19.77
C LYS A 499 -10.76 -87.33 -18.78
N GLY A 500 -11.97 -87.24 -19.35
CA GLY A 500 -13.12 -88.08 -18.97
C GLY A 500 -13.98 -87.69 -17.76
N GLY A 501 -15.28 -87.44 -18.01
CA GLY A 501 -16.32 -87.81 -17.05
C GLY A 501 -17.51 -86.86 -16.87
N LYS A 502 -18.47 -86.92 -17.80
CA LYS A 502 -19.93 -86.86 -17.60
C LYS A 502 -20.57 -85.78 -16.69
N ALA A 503 -21.35 -84.94 -17.37
CA ALA A 503 -22.79 -84.68 -17.14
C ALA A 503 -23.26 -84.16 -15.77
N ALA A 504 -23.76 -82.93 -15.75
CA ALA A 504 -25.03 -82.60 -15.11
C ALA A 504 -25.66 -81.35 -15.76
N GLN A 505 -26.87 -81.61 -16.24
CA GLN A 505 -27.89 -80.76 -16.82
C GLN A 505 -28.37 -79.58 -15.92
N VAL A 506 -28.70 -78.46 -16.60
CA VAL A 506 -30.02 -77.78 -16.57
C VAL A 506 -30.33 -76.70 -15.51
N LYS A 507 -30.93 -75.61 -16.05
CA LYS A 507 -31.81 -74.54 -15.49
C LYS A 507 -31.11 -73.40 -14.73
N ALA A 508 -31.08 -72.19 -15.30
CA ALA A 508 -32.18 -71.21 -15.44
C ALA A 508 -32.43 -70.41 -14.14
N HIS A 509 -31.90 -69.19 -14.09
CA HIS A 509 -32.70 -67.97 -14.08
C HIS A 509 -31.84 -66.77 -14.49
#